data_AF-A0A4Q3V2Y1-F1
#
_entry.id   AF-A0A4Q3V2Y1-F1
#
_cell.length_a   1.000
_cell.length_b   1.000
_cell.length_c   1.000
_cell.angle_alpha   90.00
_cell.angle_beta   90.00
_cell.angle_gamma   90.00
#
_symmetry.space_group_name_H-M   'P 1'
#
loop_
_entity.id
_entity.type
_entity.pdbx_description
1 polymer ?
#
loop_
_entity_poly.entity_id
_entity_poly.type
_entity_poly.pdbx_seq_one_letter_code
_entity_poly.pdbx_strand_id
1 'polypeptide(L)'
;MAPRAVANWVECIGIRCGELILQAGLSTDYVPLVGVAGRGGLKRHEADPEAVWRLFDPEEPGVEEPTRGLVMERMPSGIRVRLNGNILGTVDAARLGKAWGVVRGTQAASGGHE
;
A
#
# COMPACT_ATOMS: atom_id res chain seq x y z
N MET A 1 -25.21 1.66 -8.77
CA MET A 1 -23.81 2.12 -8.77
C MET A 1 -23.02 1.09 -9.56
N ALA A 2 -22.51 1.42 -10.75
CA ALA A 2 -21.77 0.47 -11.58
C ALA A 2 -20.40 0.19 -10.95
N PRO A 3 -19.86 -1.04 -11.02
CA PRO A 3 -18.52 -1.32 -10.53
C PRO A 3 -17.54 -0.49 -11.36
N ARG A 4 -16.82 0.42 -10.70
CA ARG A 4 -15.78 1.22 -11.32
C ARG A 4 -14.73 0.24 -11.86
N ALA A 5 -14.44 0.31 -13.17
CA ALA A 5 -13.41 -0.53 -13.77
C ALA A 5 -12.08 -0.25 -13.06
N VAL A 6 -11.42 -1.29 -12.54
CA VAL A 6 -10.19 -1.13 -11.76
C VAL A 6 -9.13 -0.49 -12.66
N ALA A 7 -8.68 0.71 -12.29
CA ALA A 7 -7.75 1.52 -13.09
C ALA A 7 -6.46 0.77 -13.42
N ASN A 8 -5.83 1.11 -14.55
CA ASN A 8 -4.56 0.52 -14.97
C ASN A 8 -3.40 1.09 -14.15
N TRP A 9 -2.35 0.28 -13.95
CA TRP A 9 -1.12 0.71 -13.31
C TRP A 9 -0.42 1.75 -14.19
N VAL A 10 -0.04 2.89 -13.62
CA VAL A 10 0.97 3.78 -14.22
C VAL A 10 2.34 3.25 -13.89
N GLU A 11 2.55 2.95 -12.61
CA GLU A 11 3.74 2.32 -12.09
C GLU A 11 3.33 1.18 -11.16
N CYS A 12 4.00 0.04 -11.28
CA CYS A 12 3.78 -1.12 -10.45
C CYS A 12 5.13 -1.71 -10.08
N ILE A 13 5.32 -1.99 -8.79
CA ILE A 13 6.44 -2.79 -8.32
C ILE A 13 5.93 -4.12 -7.79
N GLY A 14 6.77 -5.16 -7.91
CA GLY A 14 6.59 -6.42 -7.22
C GLY A 14 7.57 -6.52 -6.06
N ILE A 15 7.06 -6.76 -4.85
CA ILE A 15 7.85 -7.06 -3.66
C ILE A 15 7.52 -8.48 -3.22
N ARG A 16 8.55 -9.29 -2.97
CA ARG A 16 8.36 -10.67 -2.54
C ARG A 16 7.90 -10.73 -1.08
N CYS A 17 6.83 -11.48 -0.82
CA CYS A 17 6.29 -11.78 0.51
C CYS A 17 6.17 -13.30 0.64
N GLY A 18 7.29 -13.94 1.03
CA GLY A 18 7.37 -15.40 1.05
C GLY A 18 7.30 -16.01 -0.35
N GLU A 19 6.26 -16.81 -0.60
CA GLU A 19 5.98 -17.44 -1.90
C GLU A 19 5.10 -16.58 -2.82
N LEU A 20 4.50 -15.51 -2.29
CA LEU A 20 3.66 -14.59 -3.04
C LEU A 20 4.42 -13.30 -3.38
N ILE A 21 3.88 -12.53 -4.32
CA ILE A 21 4.42 -11.22 -4.70
C ILE A 21 3.36 -10.15 -4.39
N LEU A 22 3.64 -9.29 -3.43
CA LEU A 22 2.87 -8.06 -3.23
C LEU A 22 3.13 -7.12 -4.40
N GLN A 23 2.07 -6.77 -5.11
CA GLN A 23 2.08 -5.75 -6.15
C GLN A 23 1.53 -4.45 -5.54
N ALA A 24 2.27 -3.37 -5.68
CA ALA A 24 1.89 -2.05 -5.19
C ALA A 24 2.30 -0.99 -6.22
N GLY A 25 1.56 0.12 -6.26
CA GLY A 25 1.70 1.09 -7.33
C GLY A 25 0.55 2.10 -7.35
N LEU A 26 0.57 2.99 -8.35
CA LEU A 26 -0.43 4.02 -8.54
C LEU A 26 -1.19 3.80 -9.86
N SER A 27 -2.46 4.23 -9.87
CA SER A 27 -3.26 4.32 -11.07
C SER A 27 -2.97 5.59 -11.88
N THR A 28 -3.57 5.70 -13.08
CA THR A 28 -3.55 6.92 -13.91
C THR A 28 -4.18 8.12 -13.23
N ASP A 29 -5.10 7.88 -12.29
CA ASP A 29 -5.77 8.90 -11.50
C ASP A 29 -5.06 9.13 -10.15
N TYR A 30 -3.82 8.66 -10.00
CA TYR A 30 -3.02 8.73 -8.76
C TYR A 30 -3.68 8.05 -7.55
N VAL A 31 -4.49 7.02 -7.79
CA VAL A 31 -5.09 6.20 -6.73
C VAL A 31 -4.14 5.06 -6.38
N PRO A 32 -3.85 4.82 -5.08
CA PRO A 32 -3.10 3.65 -4.64
C PRO A 32 -3.78 2.36 -5.09
N LEU A 33 -3.01 1.48 -5.73
CA LEU A 33 -3.43 0.17 -6.17
C LEU A 33 -2.61 -0.88 -5.45
N VAL A 34 -3.23 -2.02 -5.14
CA VAL A 34 -2.58 -3.14 -4.47
C VAL A 34 -3.09 -4.47 -5.02
N GLY A 35 -2.22 -5.47 -5.06
CA GLY A 35 -2.56 -6.85 -5.38
C GLY A 35 -1.56 -7.81 -4.76
N VAL A 36 -1.89 -9.08 -4.72
CA VAL A 36 -0.97 -10.14 -4.30
C VAL A 36 -1.00 -11.22 -5.36
N ALA A 37 0.08 -11.34 -6.13
CA ALA A 37 0.19 -12.35 -7.19
C ALA A 37 0.65 -13.69 -6.62
N GLY A 38 0.06 -14.76 -7.15
CA GLY A 38 0.31 -16.15 -6.77
C GLY A 38 -0.97 -16.90 -6.38
N ARG A 39 -0.83 -18.18 -6.02
CA ARG A 39 -1.97 -19.04 -5.68
C ARG A 39 -2.61 -18.56 -4.37
N GLY A 40 -3.91 -18.29 -4.39
CA GLY A 40 -4.62 -17.75 -3.23
C GLY A 40 -4.33 -16.28 -2.94
N GLY A 41 -3.69 -15.58 -3.89
CA GLY A 41 -3.43 -14.16 -3.81
C GLY A 41 -4.67 -13.29 -3.97
N LEU A 42 -4.44 -11.99 -3.99
CA LEU A 42 -5.45 -10.95 -4.10
C LEU A 42 -5.37 -10.34 -5.50
N LYS A 43 -6.51 -10.25 -6.20
CA LYS A 43 -6.56 -9.52 -7.48
C LYS A 43 -6.22 -8.04 -7.25
N ARG A 44 -5.97 -7.30 -8.33
CA ARG A 44 -5.75 -5.86 -8.24
C ARG A 44 -7.00 -5.18 -7.66
N HIS A 45 -6.80 -4.35 -6.64
CA HIS A 45 -7.81 -3.53 -6.01
C HIS A 45 -7.27 -2.10 -5.77
N GLU A 46 -8.18 -1.14 -5.73
CA GLU A 46 -7.90 0.17 -5.16
C GLU A 46 -7.69 0.00 -3.65
N ALA A 47 -6.56 0.51 -3.18
CA ALA A 47 -6.28 0.61 -1.76
C ALA A 47 -6.87 1.92 -1.23
N ASP A 48 -7.43 1.87 -0.02
CA ASP A 48 -7.87 3.06 0.69
C ASP A 48 -6.68 4.02 0.90
N PRO A 49 -6.71 5.22 0.30
CA PRO A 49 -5.62 6.19 0.44
C PRO A 49 -5.36 6.60 1.88
N GLU A 50 -6.40 6.68 2.72
CA GLU A 50 -6.27 7.06 4.12
C GLU A 50 -5.52 5.99 4.90
N ALA A 51 -5.91 4.73 4.73
CA ALA A 51 -5.22 3.57 5.32
C ALA A 51 -3.77 3.48 4.85
N VAL A 52 -3.49 3.74 3.56
CA VAL A 52 -2.12 3.79 3.04
C VAL A 52 -1.33 4.90 3.74
N TRP A 53 -1.89 6.09 3.90
CA TRP A 53 -1.20 7.20 4.55
C TRP A 53 -0.92 6.93 6.04
N ARG A 54 -1.93 6.49 6.80
CA ARG A 54 -1.79 6.14 8.23
C ARG A 54 -0.75 5.06 8.49
N LEU A 55 -0.60 4.10 7.57
CA LEU A 55 0.42 3.05 7.66
C LEU A 55 1.84 3.62 7.74
N PHE A 56 2.10 4.77 7.08
CA PHE A 56 3.41 5.42 7.06
C PHE A 56 3.55 6.61 8.02
N ASP A 57 2.44 7.12 8.57
CA ASP A 57 2.42 8.18 9.58
C ASP A 57 2.94 7.67 10.93
N PRO A 58 4.07 8.16 11.47
CA PRO A 58 4.64 7.68 12.72
C PRO A 58 3.77 7.93 13.97
N GLU A 59 2.79 8.84 13.91
CA GLU A 59 1.88 9.18 15.00
C GLU A 59 0.72 8.17 15.11
N GLU A 60 0.47 7.42 14.03
CA GLU A 60 -0.57 6.41 13.97
C GLU A 60 -0.10 5.03 14.49
N PRO A 61 -1.02 4.12 14.87
CA PRO A 61 -0.67 2.76 15.29
C PRO A 61 0.10 1.97 14.22
N GLY A 62 -0.09 2.33 12.94
CA GLY A 62 0.57 1.69 11.80
C GLY A 62 0.04 0.29 11.50
N VAL A 63 -1.22 0.00 11.82
CA VAL A 63 -1.89 -1.26 11.50
C VAL A 63 -3.14 -0.96 10.69
N GLU A 64 -3.09 -1.24 9.40
CA GLU A 64 -4.06 -0.75 8.44
C GLU A 64 -4.56 -1.87 7.51
N GLU A 65 -5.80 -1.75 7.06
CA GLU A 65 -6.41 -2.67 6.09
C GLU A 65 -6.73 -1.90 4.79
N PRO A 66 -5.73 -1.65 3.92
CA PRO A 66 -5.92 -0.88 2.68
C PRO A 66 -6.97 -1.49 1.75
N THR A 67 -7.22 -2.79 1.83
CA THR A 67 -8.32 -3.44 1.13
C THR A 67 -8.74 -4.68 1.91
N ARG A 68 -10.00 -5.08 1.75
CA ARG A 68 -10.59 -6.21 2.47
C ARG A 68 -9.72 -7.46 2.43
N GLY A 69 -9.37 -7.97 3.60
CA GLY A 69 -8.56 -9.15 3.82
C GLY A 69 -7.06 -8.89 3.81
N LEU A 70 -6.57 -7.73 3.37
CA LEU A 70 -5.15 -7.40 3.32
C LEU A 70 -4.81 -6.44 4.46
N VAL A 71 -4.20 -6.97 5.52
CA VAL A 71 -3.74 -6.19 6.67
C VAL A 71 -2.25 -5.95 6.57
N MET A 72 -1.83 -4.71 6.80
CA MET A 72 -0.44 -4.29 6.83
C MET A 72 -0.11 -3.69 8.20
N GLU A 73 0.97 -4.16 8.79
CA GLU A 73 1.41 -3.77 10.13
C GLU A 73 2.85 -3.25 10.05
N ARG A 74 3.06 -2.01 10.49
CA ARG A 74 4.37 -1.40 10.59
C ARG A 74 5.16 -2.02 11.74
N MET A 75 6.33 -2.53 11.39
CA MET A 75 7.30 -3.16 12.28
C MET A 75 8.63 -2.41 12.20
N PRO A 76 9.51 -2.54 13.21
CA PRO A 76 10.86 -1.99 13.13
C PRO A 76 11.66 -2.50 11.92
N SER A 77 11.35 -3.70 11.41
CA SER A 77 12.02 -4.34 10.27
C SER A 77 11.36 -4.06 8.91
N GLY A 78 10.26 -3.31 8.85
CA GLY A 78 9.52 -3.05 7.61
C GLY A 78 8.00 -3.10 7.81
N ILE A 79 7.25 -3.48 6.77
CA ILE A 79 5.80 -3.66 6.84
C ILE A 79 5.49 -5.16 6.77
N ARG A 80 4.91 -5.72 7.84
CA ARG A 80 4.38 -7.09 7.83
C ARG A 80 3.06 -7.09 7.06
N VAL A 81 2.91 -8.05 6.16
CA VAL A 81 1.73 -8.21 5.30
C VAL A 81 0.99 -9.49 5.66
N ARG A 82 -0.32 -9.37 5.84
CA ARG A 82 -1.22 -10.49 6.12
C ARG A 82 -2.36 -10.50 5.12
N LEU A 83 -2.70 -11.68 4.59
CA LEU A 83 -3.83 -11.88 3.70
C LEU A 83 -4.79 -12.92 4.28
N ASN A 84 -6.04 -12.53 4.51
CA ASN A 84 -7.09 -13.35 5.11
C ASN A 84 -6.63 -14.03 6.41
N GLY A 85 -5.94 -13.27 7.27
CA GLY A 85 -5.38 -13.75 8.53
C GLY A 85 -3.99 -14.40 8.45
N ASN A 86 -3.56 -14.85 7.26
CA ASN A 86 -2.27 -15.53 7.06
C ASN A 86 -1.12 -14.53 6.88
N ILE A 87 -0.02 -14.71 7.61
CA ILE A 87 1.19 -13.88 7.43
C ILE A 87 1.89 -14.29 6.14
N LEU A 88 2.06 -13.35 5.21
CA LEU A 88 2.78 -13.57 3.95
C LEU A 88 4.27 -13.29 4.10
N GLY A 89 4.63 -12.30 4.89
CA GLY A 89 6.01 -11.90 5.14
C GLY A 89 6.14 -10.44 5.52
N THR A 90 7.38 -9.94 5.54
CA THR A 90 7.70 -8.53 5.77
C THR A 90 8.30 -7.93 4.52
N VAL A 91 7.85 -6.74 4.14
CA VAL A 91 8.37 -5.98 3.00
C VAL A 91 9.10 -4.73 3.45
N ASP A 92 10.00 -4.25 2.61
CA ASP A 92 10.68 -2.98 2.82
C ASP A 92 9.68 -1.80 2.77
N ALA A 93 9.60 -1.05 3.87
CA ALA A 93 8.66 0.06 4.01
C ALA A 93 8.98 1.20 3.05
N ALA A 94 10.25 1.51 2.82
CA ALA A 94 10.65 2.61 1.93
C ALA A 94 10.26 2.33 0.47
N ARG A 95 10.48 1.09 0.01
CA ARG A 95 10.11 0.63 -1.32
C ARG A 95 8.59 0.59 -1.51
N LEU A 96 7.84 0.15 -0.50
CA LEU A 96 6.38 0.18 -0.54
C LEU A 96 5.83 1.61 -0.55
N GLY A 97 6.34 2.48 0.34
CA GLY A 97 5.96 3.89 0.38
C GLY A 97 6.23 4.59 -0.96
N LYS A 98 7.40 4.37 -1.56
CA LYS A 98 7.73 4.89 -2.90
C LYS A 98 6.72 4.45 -3.98
N ALA A 99 6.27 3.20 -3.94
CA ALA A 99 5.30 2.69 -4.93
C ALA A 99 3.95 3.39 -4.86
N TRP A 100 3.55 3.83 -3.68
CA TRP A 100 2.31 4.58 -3.46
C TRP A 100 2.52 6.09 -3.43
N GLY A 101 3.69 6.58 -3.81
CA GLY A 101 4.01 8.01 -3.80
C GLY A 101 4.10 8.62 -2.39
N VAL A 102 4.19 7.79 -1.35
CA VAL A 102 4.37 8.23 0.03
C VAL A 102 5.85 8.49 0.26
N VAL A 103 6.28 9.73 -0.02
CA VAL A 103 7.63 10.19 0.30
C VAL A 103 7.65 10.63 1.77
N ARG A 104 8.40 9.92 2.63
CA ARG A 104 8.76 10.47 3.94
C ARG A 104 9.55 11.75 3.71
N GLY A 105 8.92 12.90 3.95
CA GLY A 105 9.60 14.21 3.88
C GLY A 105 9.11 15.15 2.78
N THR A 106 7.81 15.24 2.54
CA THR A 106 7.23 16.51 2.06
C THR A 106 5.86 16.70 2.70
N GLN A 107 5.86 17.17 3.96
CA GLN A 107 5.06 18.37 4.19
C GLN A 107 5.63 19.40 3.22
N ALA A 108 5.01 19.53 2.04
CA ALA A 108 5.08 20.81 1.36
C ALA A 108 4.46 21.79 2.35
N ALA A 109 5.33 22.53 3.02
CA ALA A 109 4.98 23.83 3.57
C ALA A 109 4.20 24.58 2.49
N SER A 110 2.88 24.56 2.58
CA SER A 110 2.10 25.74 2.25
C SER A 110 2.41 26.68 3.43
N GLY A 111 3.39 27.56 3.34
CA GLY A 111 3.24 28.87 2.67
C GLY A 111 2.29 29.70 3.55
N GLY A 112 2.72 30.68 4.35
CA GLY A 112 3.75 31.68 4.08
C GLY A 112 3.14 32.94 3.42
N HIS A 113 2.16 33.57 4.07
CA HIS A 113 1.72 34.98 3.99
C HIS A 113 0.37 35.01 4.72
N GLU A 114 0.14 35.82 5.75
CA GLU A 114 0.15 37.30 5.75
C GLU A 114 0.66 37.84 7.10
#